data_AF-A0A351RC64-F1
#
_entry.id   AF-A0A351RC64-F1
#
_cell.length_a   1.000
_cell.length_b   1.000
_cell.length_c   1.000
_cell.angle_alpha   90.00
_cell.angle_beta   90.00
_cell.angle_gamma   90.00
#
_symmetry.space_group_name_H-M   'P 1'
#
loop_
_entity.id
_entity.type
_entity.pdbx_description
1 polymer ?
#
loop_
_entity_poly.entity_id
_entity_poly.type
_entity_poly.pdbx_seq_one_letter_code
_entity_poly.pdbx_strand_id
1 'polypeptide(L)'
;MNNTPTISWQEAGKTKTSIWHSENETPAPKKVQIADDTIKADAAYKLCCEGTALLWRGDFQNAKQLMQAISRRIDRPGKKPKKAPANMTEAFHLHRQAQSQKARILGMLLLEVSVGYHINLRRAPDIKAACEHAYGKSTQSFIVSLREILGLIGAYEWSKNGVEISVINNKIHPSYGVFSPIRGEYLTLVDTAPLPTPCT
;
A
#
# COMPACT_ATOMS: atom_id res chain seq x y z
N MET A 1 28.50 -4.05 3.02
CA MET A 1 27.93 -4.24 1.68
C MET A 1 26.41 -4.24 1.84
N ASN A 2 25.73 -3.15 1.50
CA ASN A 2 24.26 -3.12 1.55
C ASN A 2 23.72 -3.99 0.42
N ASN A 3 23.37 -5.24 0.76
CA ASN A 3 22.78 -6.17 -0.18
C ASN A 3 21.39 -5.63 -0.53
N THR A 4 21.26 -4.99 -1.68
CA THR A 4 19.96 -4.48 -2.14
C THR A 4 19.05 -5.69 -2.34
N PRO A 5 17.88 -5.76 -1.66
CA PRO A 5 17.02 -6.93 -1.76
C PRO A 5 16.60 -7.13 -3.22
N THR A 6 16.56 -8.37 -3.67
CA THR A 6 16.19 -8.74 -5.04
C THR A 6 14.97 -9.63 -5.04
N ILE A 7 14.25 -9.63 -6.15
CA ILE A 7 13.09 -10.50 -6.39
C ILE A 7 13.26 -11.18 -7.74
N SER A 8 12.88 -12.46 -7.82
CA SER A 8 13.00 -13.26 -9.03
C SER A 8 11.68 -13.91 -9.42
N TRP A 9 11.47 -14.08 -10.72
CA TRP A 9 10.27 -14.74 -11.29
C TRP A 9 10.60 -15.45 -12.60
N GLN A 10 9.67 -16.28 -13.07
CA GLN A 10 9.75 -16.93 -14.39
C GLN A 10 8.92 -16.15 -15.41
N GLU A 11 9.52 -15.79 -16.55
CA GLU A 11 8.84 -15.13 -17.67
C GLU A 11 9.38 -15.65 -18.99
N ALA A 12 8.51 -16.10 -19.89
CA ALA A 12 8.89 -16.64 -21.21
C ALA A 12 9.99 -17.72 -21.13
N GLY A 13 9.90 -18.61 -20.13
CA GLY A 13 10.87 -19.70 -19.91
C GLY A 13 12.22 -19.26 -19.36
N LYS A 14 12.38 -18.00 -18.92
CA LYS A 14 13.62 -17.47 -18.34
C LYS A 14 13.38 -16.98 -16.92
N THR A 15 14.34 -17.27 -16.04
CA THR A 15 14.43 -16.61 -14.73
C THR A 15 14.82 -15.16 -14.95
N LYS A 16 13.98 -14.23 -14.49
CA LYS A 16 14.29 -12.80 -14.40
C LYS A 16 14.47 -12.40 -12.95
N THR A 17 15.28 -11.37 -12.73
CA THR A 17 15.54 -10.79 -11.41
C THR A 17 15.51 -9.27 -11.53
N SER A 18 15.02 -8.60 -10.49
CA SER A 18 15.02 -7.15 -10.36
C SER A 18 15.25 -6.74 -8.91
N ILE A 19 15.49 -5.45 -8.69
CA ILE A 19 15.55 -4.87 -7.35
C ILE A 19 14.16 -4.93 -6.73
N TRP A 20 14.09 -5.37 -5.47
CA TRP A 20 12.89 -5.26 -4.66
C TRP A 20 12.90 -3.92 -3.94
N HIS A 21 11.79 -3.18 -4.06
CA HIS A 21 11.58 -1.94 -3.32
C HIS A 21 10.40 -2.10 -2.36
N SER A 22 10.61 -1.66 -1.12
CA SER A 22 9.58 -1.64 -0.09
C SER A 22 9.95 -0.59 0.96
N GLU A 23 9.15 0.46 1.06
CA GLU A 23 9.38 1.55 2.03
C GLU A 23 9.18 1.10 3.48
N ASN A 24 8.27 0.16 3.72
CA ASN A 24 8.00 -0.39 5.05
C ASN A 24 8.84 -1.64 5.39
N GLU A 25 9.96 -1.84 4.68
CA GLU A 25 10.90 -2.95 4.89
C GLU A 25 10.26 -4.35 4.77
N THR A 26 9.15 -4.47 4.03
CA THR A 26 8.54 -5.79 3.79
C THR A 26 9.52 -6.65 3.00
N PRO A 27 9.80 -7.90 3.43
CA PRO A 27 10.69 -8.80 2.69
C PRO A 27 10.17 -9.10 1.28
N ALA A 28 11.08 -9.32 0.33
CA ALA A 28 10.73 -9.72 -1.02
C ALA A 28 9.91 -11.03 -1.03
N PRO A 29 8.79 -11.11 -1.76
CA PRO A 29 8.03 -12.34 -1.91
C PRO A 29 8.87 -13.48 -2.50
N LYS A 30 8.79 -14.66 -1.88
CA LYS A 30 9.55 -15.85 -2.32
C LYS A 30 8.97 -16.53 -3.57
N LYS A 31 7.66 -16.35 -3.81
CA LYS A 31 6.94 -16.91 -4.95
C LYS A 31 6.32 -15.77 -5.72
N VAL A 32 6.63 -15.70 -7.01
CA VAL A 32 6.10 -14.68 -7.91
C VAL A 32 5.55 -15.38 -9.15
N GLN A 33 4.33 -15.02 -9.52
CA GLN A 33 3.65 -15.49 -10.71
C GLN A 33 3.24 -14.29 -11.56
N ILE A 34 3.37 -14.40 -12.88
CA ILE A 34 2.83 -13.40 -13.80
C ILE A 34 1.31 -13.52 -13.85
N ALA A 35 0.62 -12.38 -13.77
CA ALA A 35 -0.81 -12.29 -13.94
C ALA A 35 -1.19 -11.10 -14.81
N ASP A 36 -2.33 -11.19 -15.47
CA ASP A 36 -2.88 -10.16 -16.34
C ASP A 36 -4.41 -10.10 -16.19
N ASP A 37 -5.07 -9.40 -17.13
CA ASP A 37 -6.51 -9.17 -17.13
C ASP A 37 -7.37 -10.43 -17.18
N THR A 38 -6.78 -11.61 -17.43
CA THR A 38 -7.48 -12.89 -17.48
C THR A 38 -7.69 -13.53 -16.10
N ILE A 39 -6.93 -13.11 -15.07
CA ILE A 39 -7.06 -13.72 -13.75
C ILE A 39 -8.34 -13.30 -13.04
N LYS A 40 -9.09 -14.27 -12.53
CA LYS A 40 -10.28 -14.00 -11.71
C LYS A 40 -9.88 -13.56 -10.31
N ALA A 41 -10.63 -12.62 -9.73
CA ALA A 41 -10.34 -12.07 -8.41
C ALA A 41 -10.32 -13.12 -7.28
N ASP A 42 -11.13 -14.19 -7.36
CA ASP A 42 -11.09 -15.28 -6.38
C ASP A 42 -9.80 -16.11 -6.49
N ALA A 43 -9.30 -16.35 -7.70
CA ALA A 43 -8.05 -17.07 -7.92
C ALA A 43 -6.85 -16.22 -7.47
N ALA A 44 -6.84 -14.93 -7.82
CA ALA A 44 -5.83 -13.98 -7.36
C ALA A 44 -5.81 -13.88 -5.82
N TYR A 45 -6.99 -13.75 -5.19
CA TYR A 45 -7.10 -13.72 -3.73
C TYR A 45 -6.51 -14.98 -3.07
N LYS A 46 -6.85 -16.17 -3.59
CA LYS A 46 -6.31 -17.44 -3.10
C LYS A 46 -4.78 -17.49 -3.20
N LEU A 47 -4.21 -17.13 -4.36
CA LEU A 47 -2.76 -17.09 -4.57
C LEU A 47 -2.06 -16.14 -3.59
N CYS A 48 -2.59 -14.93 -3.40
CA CYS A 48 -2.03 -13.97 -2.45
C CYS A 48 -2.12 -14.48 -1.00
N CYS A 49 -3.21 -15.16 -0.62
CA CYS A 49 -3.35 -15.79 0.70
C CYS A 49 -2.27 -16.85 0.94
N GLU A 50 -1.99 -17.68 -0.07
CA GLU A 50 -0.95 -18.72 -0.09
C GLU A 50 0.48 -18.15 -0.16
N GLY A 51 0.63 -16.82 -0.29
CA GLY A 51 1.92 -16.14 -0.30
C GLY A 51 2.58 -16.05 -1.68
N THR A 52 1.80 -16.23 -2.75
CA THR A 52 2.26 -15.99 -4.12
C THR A 52 1.97 -14.54 -4.51
N ALA A 53 3.01 -13.80 -4.83
CA ALA A 53 2.89 -12.46 -5.40
C ALA A 53 2.54 -12.54 -6.89
N LEU A 54 1.74 -11.58 -7.35
CA LEU A 54 1.29 -11.45 -8.73
C LEU A 54 2.01 -10.28 -9.36
N LEU A 55 2.96 -10.56 -10.25
CA LEU A 55 3.59 -9.53 -11.08
C LEU A 55 2.66 -9.20 -12.24
N TRP A 56 2.12 -7.99 -12.24
CA TRP A 56 1.06 -7.62 -13.17
C TRP A 56 1.60 -7.24 -14.56
N ARG A 57 0.95 -7.77 -15.60
CA ARG A 57 1.24 -7.53 -17.02
C ARG A 57 0.01 -7.14 -17.85
N GLY A 58 -1.12 -6.90 -17.20
CA GLY A 58 -2.34 -6.41 -17.84
C GLY A 58 -2.45 -4.89 -17.83
N ASP A 59 -3.68 -4.40 -17.81
CA ASP A 59 -3.97 -2.97 -17.73
C ASP A 59 -3.85 -2.42 -16.29
N PHE A 60 -3.34 -1.19 -16.12
CA PHE A 60 -3.13 -0.59 -14.79
C PHE A 60 -4.44 -0.36 -14.03
N GLN A 61 -5.50 0.09 -14.72
CA GLN A 61 -6.79 0.33 -14.07
C GLN A 61 -7.45 -0.99 -13.67
N ASN A 62 -7.24 -2.05 -14.43
CA ASN A 62 -7.70 -3.39 -14.05
C ASN A 62 -6.92 -3.93 -12.85
N ALA A 63 -5.62 -3.64 -12.72
CA ALA A 63 -4.85 -3.95 -11.51
C ALA A 63 -5.46 -3.28 -10.27
N LYS A 64 -5.85 -1.99 -10.38
CA LYS A 64 -6.54 -1.26 -9.29
C LYS A 64 -7.88 -1.90 -8.93
N GLN A 65 -8.68 -2.26 -9.94
CA GLN A 65 -9.95 -2.95 -9.73
C GLN A 65 -9.76 -4.32 -9.07
N LEU A 66 -8.75 -5.08 -9.49
CA LEU A 66 -8.40 -6.35 -8.87
C LEU A 66 -8.03 -6.17 -7.40
N MET A 67 -7.19 -5.18 -7.08
CA MET A 67 -6.82 -4.87 -5.69
C MET A 67 -8.04 -4.50 -4.84
N GLN A 68 -8.98 -3.71 -5.37
CA GLN A 68 -10.24 -3.40 -4.68
C GLN A 68 -11.10 -4.66 -4.48
N ALA A 69 -11.18 -5.52 -5.50
CA ALA A 69 -11.92 -6.77 -5.45
C ALA A 69 -11.33 -7.76 -4.43
N ILE A 70 -10.01 -7.77 -4.26
CA ILE A 70 -9.29 -8.52 -3.22
C ILE A 70 -9.60 -7.93 -1.84
N SER A 71 -9.55 -6.60 -1.66
CA SER A 71 -9.88 -5.97 -0.38
C SER A 71 -11.29 -6.33 0.09
N ARG A 72 -12.30 -6.23 -0.79
CA ARG A 72 -13.69 -6.60 -0.47
C ARG A 72 -13.83 -8.06 -0.05
N ARG A 73 -12.98 -8.96 -0.55
CA ARG A 73 -12.97 -10.37 -0.16
C ARG A 73 -12.34 -10.59 1.22
N ILE A 74 -11.29 -9.85 1.55
CA ILE A 74 -10.68 -9.86 2.88
C ILE A 74 -11.69 -9.37 3.93
N ASP A 75 -12.42 -8.30 3.61
CA ASP A 75 -13.37 -7.66 4.51
C ASP A 75 -14.70 -8.43 4.63
N ARG A 76 -14.95 -9.43 3.76
CA ARG A 76 -16.19 -10.20 3.77
C ARG A 76 -16.28 -11.04 5.05
N PRO A 77 -17.37 -10.93 5.83
CA PRO A 77 -17.58 -11.80 6.98
C PRO A 77 -17.66 -13.26 6.53
N GLY A 78 -16.94 -14.13 7.22
CA GLY A 78 -16.97 -15.57 6.95
C GLY A 78 -18.35 -16.17 7.24
N LYS A 79 -18.63 -17.35 6.69
CA LYS A 79 -19.88 -18.08 6.93
C LYS A 79 -20.09 -18.49 8.39
N LYS A 80 -19.02 -18.56 9.18
CA LYS A 80 -19.08 -18.85 10.62
C LYS A 80 -18.95 -17.54 11.41
N PRO A 81 -19.80 -17.32 12.43
CA PRO A 81 -19.66 -16.17 13.32
C PRO A 81 -18.29 -16.24 14.00
N LYS A 82 -17.54 -15.14 13.97
CA LYS A 82 -16.30 -15.02 14.73
C LYS A 82 -16.66 -14.99 16.22
N LYS A 83 -15.93 -15.75 17.03
CA LYS A 83 -16.07 -15.69 18.50
C LYS A 83 -15.86 -14.24 18.93
N ALA A 84 -16.77 -13.72 19.76
CA ALA A 84 -16.61 -12.40 20.33
C ALA A 84 -15.34 -12.37 21.20
N PRO A 85 -14.53 -11.30 21.13
CA PRO A 85 -13.36 -11.17 21.99
C PRO A 85 -13.81 -11.14 23.45
N ALA A 86 -13.07 -11.82 24.33
CA ALA A 86 -13.37 -11.88 25.75
C ALA A 86 -13.08 -10.55 26.47
N ASN A 87 -12.15 -9.75 25.95
CA ASN A 87 -11.79 -8.44 26.51
C ASN A 87 -11.23 -7.48 25.43
N MET A 88 -10.99 -6.23 25.83
CA MET A 88 -10.48 -5.17 24.95
C MET A 88 -9.10 -5.49 24.37
N THR A 89 -8.22 -6.13 25.14
CA THR A 89 -6.87 -6.51 24.68
C THR A 89 -6.94 -7.54 23.55
N GLU A 90 -7.79 -8.56 23.70
CA GLU A 90 -8.05 -9.56 22.65
C GLU A 90 -8.65 -8.91 21.41
N ALA A 91 -9.62 -8.00 21.59
CA ALA A 91 -10.20 -7.23 20.49
C ALA A 91 -9.13 -6.43 19.71
N PHE A 92 -8.23 -5.76 20.43
CA PHE A 92 -7.11 -5.01 19.84
C PHE A 92 -6.14 -5.92 19.08
N HIS A 93 -5.74 -7.05 19.66
CA HIS A 93 -4.85 -8.01 19.01
C HIS A 93 -5.46 -8.59 17.73
N LEU A 94 -6.74 -8.98 17.76
CA LEU A 94 -7.47 -9.47 16.59
C LEU A 94 -7.57 -8.41 15.50
N HIS A 95 -7.87 -7.16 15.87
CA HIS A 95 -7.90 -6.05 14.92
C HIS A 95 -6.53 -5.84 14.26
N ARG A 96 -5.45 -5.76 15.06
CA ARG A 96 -4.09 -5.58 14.54
C ARG A 96 -3.66 -6.74 13.64
N GLN A 97 -3.98 -7.98 14.00
CA GLN A 97 -3.71 -9.16 13.19
C GLN A 97 -4.45 -9.09 11.85
N ALA A 98 -5.73 -8.72 11.85
CA ALA A 98 -6.52 -8.57 10.63
C ALA A 98 -5.97 -7.46 9.72
N GLN A 99 -5.57 -6.32 10.27
CA GLN A 99 -4.94 -5.23 9.50
C GLN A 99 -3.60 -5.64 8.90
N SER A 100 -2.74 -6.32 9.67
CA SER A 100 -1.47 -6.85 9.17
C SER A 100 -1.67 -7.87 8.06
N GLN A 101 -2.60 -8.81 8.24
CA GLN A 101 -2.93 -9.80 7.21
C GLN A 101 -3.47 -9.13 5.94
N LYS A 102 -4.34 -8.13 6.07
CA LYS A 102 -4.88 -7.36 4.96
C LYS A 102 -3.78 -6.62 4.20
N ALA A 103 -2.87 -5.96 4.93
CA ALA A 103 -1.71 -5.27 4.35
C ALA A 103 -0.82 -6.26 3.58
N ARG A 104 -0.50 -7.42 4.18
CA ARG A 104 0.29 -8.47 3.55
C ARG A 104 -0.33 -8.96 2.23
N ILE A 105 -1.62 -9.28 2.23
CA ILE A 105 -2.30 -9.82 1.04
C ILE A 105 -2.38 -8.77 -0.07
N LEU A 106 -2.70 -7.52 0.26
CA LEU A 106 -2.79 -6.44 -0.74
C LEU A 106 -1.41 -6.04 -1.28
N GLY A 107 -0.34 -6.22 -0.51
CA GLY A 107 1.04 -6.01 -0.95
C GLY A 107 1.55 -7.05 -1.96
N MET A 108 0.81 -8.14 -2.20
CA MET A 108 1.21 -9.19 -3.14
C MET A 108 0.93 -8.85 -4.61
N LEU A 109 0.19 -7.78 -4.92
CA LEU A 109 0.02 -7.33 -6.30
C LEU A 109 1.15 -6.36 -6.64
N LEU A 110 2.04 -6.78 -7.54
CA LEU A 110 3.30 -6.12 -7.83
C LEU A 110 3.30 -5.46 -9.21
N LEU A 111 4.07 -4.38 -9.31
CA LEU A 111 4.35 -3.66 -10.54
C LEU A 111 5.85 -3.61 -10.79
N GLU A 112 6.21 -3.57 -12.07
CA GLU A 112 7.56 -3.21 -12.49
C GLU A 112 7.61 -1.73 -12.86
N VAL A 113 8.55 -1.02 -12.25
CA VAL A 113 8.83 0.38 -12.50
C VAL A 113 10.17 0.47 -13.20
N SER A 114 10.16 1.01 -14.42
CA SER A 114 11.36 1.23 -15.23
C SER A 114 12.12 2.46 -14.78
N VAL A 115 13.36 2.59 -15.26
CA VAL A 115 14.19 3.78 -15.09
C VAL A 115 13.40 5.04 -15.47
N GLY A 116 13.50 6.09 -14.66
CA GLY A 116 12.72 7.31 -14.84
C GLY A 116 11.30 7.26 -14.25
N TYR A 117 10.99 6.24 -13.43
CA TYR A 117 9.69 6.04 -12.78
C TYR A 117 8.54 5.83 -13.77
N HIS A 118 8.77 5.01 -14.80
CA HIS A 118 7.75 4.67 -15.78
C HIS A 118 7.16 3.29 -15.53
N ILE A 119 5.82 3.20 -15.49
CA ILE A 119 5.11 1.92 -15.49
C ILE A 119 4.70 1.61 -16.94
N ASN A 120 5.27 0.55 -17.52
CA ASN A 120 5.00 0.13 -18.90
C ASN A 120 3.69 -0.68 -19.03
N LEU A 121 2.60 -0.17 -18.46
CA LEU A 121 1.27 -0.76 -18.55
C LEU A 121 0.29 0.22 -19.21
N ARG A 122 -0.72 -0.32 -19.89
CA ARG A 122 -1.76 0.52 -20.48
C ARG A 122 -2.51 1.30 -19.40
N ARG A 123 -2.78 2.59 -19.65
CA ARG A 123 -3.46 3.53 -18.74
C ARG A 123 -2.77 3.71 -17.39
N ALA A 124 -1.48 3.40 -17.29
CA ALA A 124 -0.69 3.78 -16.13
C ALA A 124 -0.57 5.32 -16.07
N PRO A 125 -0.77 5.94 -14.90
CA PRO A 125 -0.54 7.37 -14.72
C PRO A 125 0.95 7.69 -14.75
N ASP A 126 1.30 8.95 -14.97
CA ASP A 126 2.65 9.43 -14.66
C ASP A 126 2.85 9.45 -13.14
N ILE A 127 3.84 8.71 -12.67
CA ILE A 127 4.18 8.59 -11.24
C ILE A 127 5.51 9.27 -10.90
N LYS A 128 6.19 9.88 -11.87
CA LYS A 128 7.56 10.37 -11.71
C LYS A 128 7.68 11.38 -10.59
N ALA A 129 6.83 12.41 -10.58
CA ALA A 129 6.90 13.46 -9.56
C ALA A 129 6.59 12.92 -8.16
N ALA A 130 5.64 11.99 -8.03
CA ALA A 130 5.31 11.36 -6.76
C ALA A 130 6.46 10.49 -6.24
N CYS A 131 7.07 9.69 -7.12
CA CYS A 131 8.22 8.86 -6.78
C CYS A 131 9.47 9.69 -6.48
N GLU A 132 9.76 10.76 -7.23
CA GLU A 132 10.89 11.66 -6.92
C GLU A 132 10.70 12.38 -5.58
N HIS A 133 9.46 12.76 -5.23
CA HIS A 133 9.15 13.37 -3.94
C HIS A 133 9.38 12.44 -2.76
N ALA A 134 9.07 11.15 -2.92
CA ALA A 134 9.14 10.16 -1.84
C ALA A 134 10.46 9.38 -1.77
N TYR A 135 10.95 8.91 -2.91
CA TYR A 135 12.13 8.05 -3.03
C TYR A 135 13.39 8.83 -3.45
N GLY A 136 13.24 10.06 -3.93
CA GLY A 136 14.31 10.79 -4.58
C GLY A 136 14.55 10.34 -6.01
N LYS A 137 15.65 10.80 -6.62
CA LYS A 137 16.01 10.43 -8.00
C LYS A 137 16.58 9.01 -8.02
N SER A 138 16.08 8.17 -8.93
CA SER A 138 16.59 6.81 -9.16
C SER A 138 16.94 6.58 -10.62
N THR A 139 18.00 5.82 -10.87
CA THR A 139 18.45 5.37 -12.20
C THR A 139 18.23 3.88 -12.43
N GLN A 140 17.52 3.20 -11.53
CA GLN A 140 17.35 1.75 -11.55
C GLN A 140 15.88 1.36 -11.74
N SER A 141 15.65 0.23 -12.43
CA SER A 141 14.36 -0.43 -12.44
C SER A 141 14.17 -1.27 -11.18
N PHE A 142 12.94 -1.35 -10.68
CA PHE A 142 12.61 -2.12 -9.49
C PHE A 142 11.18 -2.66 -9.55
N ILE A 143 10.90 -3.59 -8.65
CA ILE A 143 9.58 -4.16 -8.43
C ILE A 143 9.07 -3.64 -7.08
N VAL A 144 7.81 -3.21 -7.06
CA VAL A 144 7.16 -2.62 -5.88
C VAL A 144 5.70 -3.04 -5.85
N SER A 145 5.05 -2.97 -4.69
CA SER A 145 3.62 -3.24 -4.61
C SER A 145 2.79 -2.12 -5.26
N LEU A 146 1.69 -2.48 -5.95
CA LEU A 146 0.72 -1.50 -6.47
C LEU A 146 0.16 -0.62 -5.34
N ARG A 147 -0.05 -1.21 -4.15
CA ARG A 147 -0.56 -0.49 -2.98
C ARG A 147 0.34 0.67 -2.59
N GLU A 148 1.66 0.47 -2.62
CA GLU A 148 2.64 1.49 -2.29
C GLU A 148 2.64 2.63 -3.32
N ILE A 149 2.64 2.30 -4.62
CA ILE A 149 2.50 3.30 -5.69
C ILE A 149 1.23 4.15 -5.54
N LEU A 150 0.11 3.54 -5.18
CA LEU A 150 -1.13 4.30 -4.97
C LEU A 150 -1.07 5.19 -3.72
N GLY A 151 -0.38 4.75 -2.67
CA GLY A 151 -0.10 5.55 -1.47
C GLY A 151 0.77 6.77 -1.79
N LEU A 152 1.84 6.58 -2.57
CA LEU A 152 2.72 7.64 -3.07
C LEU A 152 1.96 8.71 -3.85
N ILE A 153 1.15 8.29 -4.83
CA ILE A 153 0.34 9.20 -5.65
C ILE A 153 -0.59 10.01 -4.74
N GLY A 154 -1.29 9.36 -3.81
CA GLY A 154 -2.18 10.04 -2.87
C GLY A 154 -1.47 11.04 -1.97
N ALA A 155 -0.32 10.66 -1.40
CA ALA A 155 0.50 11.54 -0.56
C ALA A 155 1.04 12.73 -1.35
N TYR A 156 1.47 12.53 -2.60
CA TYR A 156 1.93 13.60 -3.46
C TYR A 156 0.81 14.58 -3.82
N GLU A 157 -0.41 14.10 -4.09
CA GLU A 157 -1.57 14.98 -4.32
C GLU A 157 -1.89 15.84 -3.09
N TRP A 158 -1.72 15.31 -1.86
CA TRP A 158 -1.87 16.10 -0.64
C TRP A 158 -0.74 17.12 -0.47
N SER A 159 0.51 16.73 -0.71
CA SER A 159 1.66 17.62 -0.66
C SER A 159 1.48 18.80 -1.64
N LYS A 160 1.00 18.51 -2.85
CA LYS A 160 0.77 19.49 -3.92
C LYS A 160 -0.42 20.42 -3.63
N ASN A 161 -1.59 19.87 -3.30
CA ASN A 161 -2.83 20.66 -3.21
C ASN A 161 -3.09 21.25 -1.81
N GLY A 162 -2.41 20.69 -0.80
CA GLY A 162 -2.64 20.94 0.60
C GLY A 162 -3.88 20.23 1.15
N VAL A 163 -3.89 19.98 2.45
CA VAL A 163 -5.01 19.46 3.23
C VAL A 163 -5.59 20.63 4.02
N GLU A 164 -6.87 20.91 3.81
CA GLU A 164 -7.58 21.99 4.49
C GLU A 164 -7.83 21.66 5.96
N ILE A 165 -7.56 22.62 6.84
CA ILE A 165 -7.85 22.55 8.27
C ILE A 165 -8.75 23.73 8.62
N SER A 166 -10.03 23.44 8.81
CA SER A 166 -11.06 24.46 9.02
C SER A 166 -10.78 25.34 10.25
N VAL A 167 -10.27 24.75 11.34
CA VAL A 167 -10.03 25.46 12.62
C VAL A 167 -9.00 26.59 12.48
N ILE A 168 -8.01 26.45 11.59
CA ILE A 168 -6.99 27.48 11.34
C ILE A 168 -7.24 28.26 10.05
N ASN A 169 -8.35 27.98 9.35
CA ASN A 169 -8.70 28.55 8.05
C ASN A 169 -7.53 28.55 7.04
N ASN A 170 -6.78 27.45 7.00
CA ASN A 170 -5.58 27.35 6.18
C ASN A 170 -5.33 25.90 5.73
N LYS A 171 -4.36 25.71 4.83
CA LYS A 171 -3.92 24.41 4.34
C LYS A 171 -2.55 24.04 4.90
N ILE A 172 -2.36 22.76 5.14
CA ILE A 172 -1.04 22.19 5.40
C ILE A 172 -0.60 21.32 4.22
N HIS A 173 0.69 21.23 3.98
CA HIS A 173 1.26 20.49 2.85
C HIS A 173 2.16 19.37 3.39
N PRO A 174 1.58 18.23 3.81
CA PRO A 174 2.36 17.14 4.39
C PRO A 174 3.28 16.53 3.32
N SER A 175 4.56 16.35 3.67
CA SER A 175 5.49 15.57 2.85
C SER A 175 5.15 14.08 2.90
N TYR A 176 5.73 13.30 1.99
CA TYR A 176 5.62 11.83 2.03
C TYR A 176 6.10 11.27 3.38
N GLY A 177 5.39 10.24 3.89
CA GLY A 177 5.66 9.62 5.19
C GLY A 177 5.05 10.33 6.40
N VAL A 178 4.50 11.54 6.23
CA VAL A 178 3.80 12.25 7.31
C VAL A 178 2.37 11.73 7.44
N PHE A 179 1.97 11.38 8.67
CA PHE A 179 0.57 11.04 8.96
C PHE A 179 -0.30 12.30 8.76
N SER A 180 -1.09 12.30 7.70
CA SER A 180 -1.95 13.45 7.36
C SER A 180 -3.12 13.57 8.34
N PRO A 181 -3.42 14.77 8.88
CA PRO A 181 -4.51 15.01 9.82
C PRO A 181 -5.86 15.12 9.10
N ILE A 182 -6.17 14.14 8.25
CA ILE A 182 -7.49 14.01 7.60
C ILE A 182 -8.64 13.71 8.58
N ARG A 183 -8.30 13.49 9.85
CA ARG A 183 -9.21 13.33 11.00
C ARG A 183 -9.14 14.57 11.86
N GLY A 184 -9.87 15.61 11.47
CA GLY A 184 -9.89 16.90 12.15
C GLY A 184 -10.43 16.86 13.57
N GLU A 185 -11.11 15.77 13.97
CA GLU A 185 -11.70 15.63 15.31
C GLU A 185 -10.68 15.74 16.44
N TYR A 186 -9.40 15.42 16.19
CA TYR A 186 -8.35 15.51 17.21
C TYR A 186 -8.11 16.93 17.69
N LEU A 187 -8.27 17.93 16.81
CA LEU A 187 -8.08 19.33 17.20
C LEU A 187 -9.15 19.75 18.21
N THR A 188 -10.40 19.36 17.98
CA THR A 188 -11.50 19.60 18.93
C THR A 188 -11.29 18.86 20.25
N LEU A 189 -10.77 17.64 20.22
CA LEU A 189 -10.46 16.90 21.45
C LEU A 189 -9.38 17.59 22.28
N VAL A 190 -8.32 18.11 21.65
CA VAL A 190 -7.27 18.87 22.35
C VAL A 190 -7.82 20.18 22.90
N ASP A 191 -8.62 20.89 22.11
CA ASP A 191 -9.22 22.18 22.48
C ASP A 191 -10.20 22.07 23.67
N THR A 192 -10.92 20.94 23.76
CA THR A 192 -11.94 20.71 24.79
C THR A 192 -11.43 19.92 26.00
N ALA A 193 -10.21 19.36 25.94
CA ALA A 193 -9.66 18.59 27.04
C ALA A 193 -9.31 19.51 28.24
N PRO A 194 -9.78 19.18 29.47
CA PRO A 194 -9.40 19.94 30.65
C PRO A 194 -7.90 19.77 30.93
N LEU A 195 -7.22 20.87 31.24
CA LEU A 195 -5.82 20.81 31.64
C LEU A 195 -5.70 20.18 33.04
N PRO A 196 -4.65 19.36 33.30
CA PRO A 196 -4.45 18.72 34.59
C PRO A 196 -4.13 19.77 35.67
N THR A 197 -4.76 19.66 36.85
CA THR A 197 -4.46 20.52 38.00
C THR A 197 -3.44 19.87 38.95
N PRO A 198 -2.37 20.57 39.36
CA PRO A 198 -2.00 21.94 38.96
C PRO A 198 -1.38 21.98 37.56
N CYS A 199 -1.78 23.00 36.78
CA CYS A 199 -1.03 23.40 35.59
C CYS A 199 0.15 24.24 36.04
N THR A 200 1.35 23.67 36.03
CA THR A 200 2.61 24.45 36.04
C THR A 200 3.22 24.39 34.66
#